data_AF-A0AA88IHA7-F1
#
_entry.id   AF-A0AA88IHA7-F1
#
_cell.length_a   1.000
_cell.length_b   1.000
_cell.length_c   1.000
_cell.angle_alpha   90.00
_cell.angle_beta   90.00
_cell.angle_gamma   90.00
#
_symmetry.space_group_name_H-M   'P 1'
#
loop_
_entity.id
_entity.type
_entity.pdbx_description
1 polymer ?
#
loop_
_entity_poly.entity_id
_entity_poly.type
_entity_poly.pdbx_seq_one_letter_code
_entity_poly.pdbx_strand_id
1 'polypeptide(L)'
;MEGRKLGSSDSRHFTLRGHDGRTDSVIFYNKGHRTLLQHLFVYFGGDVQDEPEAMEKHRDNKRFSEWNLQRTAKLLSENNHVPVLVIKPSRMELGTFASFSNYVRCDAMGNPIHEPLHYALLHLQKIIDALLKTLDLSEVNLTLVGFSKGCVVLNQLVHEFHFYSTFSGTETDKIKTSIKRIIWLDGGHCGGKETWITSRGPLETLAKT
;
A
#
# COMPACT_ATOMS: atom_id res chain seq x y z
N MET A 1 42.32 -17.35 -0.19
CA MET A 1 41.54 -17.13 1.04
C MET A 1 40.30 -16.35 0.67
N GLU A 2 39.16 -16.87 1.10
CA GLU A 2 37.83 -16.68 0.53
C GLU A 2 37.31 -15.25 0.61
N GLY A 3 36.77 -14.77 -0.50
CA GLY A 3 35.95 -13.56 -0.53
C GLY A 3 34.64 -13.80 0.20
N ARG A 4 34.40 -13.01 1.25
CA ARG A 4 33.10 -12.97 1.93
C ARG A 4 32.01 -12.52 0.96
N LYS A 5 31.14 -13.43 0.56
CA LYS A 5 29.76 -13.13 0.15
C LYS A 5 28.84 -13.35 1.35
N LEU A 6 28.41 -12.26 1.98
CA LEU A 6 27.27 -12.13 2.91
C LEU A 6 26.84 -10.66 2.72
N GLY A 7 25.72 -10.25 2.13
CA GLY A 7 24.37 -10.77 2.07
C GLY A 7 23.47 -9.55 2.26
N SER A 8 23.36 -8.66 1.26
CA SER A 8 22.41 -7.54 1.35
C SER A 8 21.02 -8.12 1.22
N SER A 9 20.19 -8.01 2.26
CA SER A 9 18.79 -8.42 2.14
C SER A 9 18.16 -7.65 0.99
N ASP A 10 17.54 -8.36 0.04
CA ASP A 10 16.77 -7.75 -1.06
C ASP A 10 15.59 -6.90 -0.54
N SER A 11 15.29 -7.00 0.76
CA SER A 11 14.32 -6.20 1.52
C SER A 11 15.00 -5.11 2.36
N ARG A 12 14.45 -3.91 2.35
CA ARG A 12 14.82 -2.75 3.18
C ARG A 12 13.59 -2.18 3.87
N HIS A 13 13.70 -1.82 5.14
CA HIS A 13 12.59 -1.29 5.94
C HIS A 13 12.81 0.21 6.16
N PHE A 14 11.74 0.99 6.01
CA PHE A 14 11.77 2.44 6.21
C PHE A 14 10.57 2.89 7.04
N THR A 15 10.73 3.98 7.79
CA THR A 15 9.62 4.79 8.30
C THR A 15 9.61 6.09 7.52
N LEU A 16 8.57 6.30 6.71
CA LEU A 16 8.47 7.45 5.81
C LEU A 16 7.39 8.41 6.31
N ARG A 17 7.68 9.72 6.19
CA ARG A 17 6.75 10.78 6.60
C ARG A 17 5.80 11.12 5.45
N GLY A 18 4.51 11.05 5.72
CA GLY A 18 3.45 11.41 4.78
C GLY A 18 2.82 12.77 5.08
N HIS A 19 1.55 12.91 4.75
CA HIS A 19 0.77 14.14 4.95
C HIS A 19 0.30 14.32 6.40
N ASP A 20 0.33 15.56 6.89
CA ASP A 20 -0.21 15.99 8.18
C ASP A 20 0.32 15.20 9.38
N GLY A 21 1.65 15.12 9.50
CA GLY A 21 2.31 14.44 10.62
C GLY A 21 2.25 12.90 10.58
N ARG A 22 1.36 12.29 9.78
CA ARG A 22 1.24 10.85 9.60
C ARG A 22 2.54 10.24 9.05
N THR A 23 2.81 8.99 9.44
CA THR A 23 3.97 8.21 8.99
C THR A 23 3.57 6.79 8.68
N ASP A 24 4.17 6.19 7.65
CA ASP A 24 4.04 4.76 7.37
C ASP A 24 5.34 4.02 7.61
N SER A 25 5.22 2.83 8.19
CA SER A 25 6.29 1.83 8.13
C SER A 25 6.12 1.03 6.83
N VAL A 26 7.19 0.91 6.06
CA VAL A 26 7.17 0.30 4.73
C VAL A 26 8.29 -0.71 4.55
N ILE A 27 8.03 -1.71 3.71
CA ILE A 27 9.02 -2.71 3.28
C ILE A 27 9.24 -2.55 1.79
N PHE A 28 10.46 -2.17 1.40
CA PHE A 28 10.86 -2.07 0.01
C PHE A 28 11.65 -3.32 -0.38
N TYR A 29 11.10 -4.13 -1.27
CA TYR A 29 11.74 -5.31 -1.81
C TYR A 29 12.18 -5.07 -3.27
N ASN A 30 13.45 -5.32 -3.56
CA ASN A 30 14.00 -5.31 -4.90
C ASN A 30 15.07 -6.42 -5.02
N LYS A 31 14.81 -7.43 -5.85
CA LYS A 31 15.74 -8.53 -6.16
C LYS A 31 16.87 -8.08 -7.10
N GLY A 32 17.58 -7.02 -6.72
CA GLY A 32 18.72 -6.50 -7.47
C GLY A 32 18.42 -6.16 -8.93
N HIS A 33 17.17 -5.83 -9.28
CA HIS A 33 16.83 -5.36 -10.62
C HIS A 33 17.59 -4.05 -10.86
N ARG A 34 18.67 -4.14 -11.65
CA ARG A 34 19.55 -3.02 -12.04
C ARG A 34 18.90 -2.07 -13.04
N THR A 35 17.72 -2.41 -13.56
CA THR A 35 16.95 -1.50 -14.40
C THR A 35 16.58 -0.27 -13.58
N LEU A 36 16.77 0.91 -14.17
CA LEU A 36 16.17 2.16 -13.70
C LEU A 36 14.73 1.84 -13.27
N LEU A 37 14.39 2.17 -12.03
CA LEU A 37 13.11 1.90 -11.41
C LEU A 37 12.00 2.67 -12.13
N GLN A 38 11.55 2.16 -13.28
CA GLN A 38 10.51 2.77 -14.09
C GLN A 38 9.11 2.37 -13.61
N HIS A 39 8.99 1.24 -12.90
CA HIS A 39 7.73 0.73 -12.39
C HIS A 39 7.91 0.19 -10.97
N LEU A 40 6.96 0.52 -10.09
CA LEU A 40 6.89 0.07 -8.69
C LEU A 40 5.51 -0.47 -8.40
N PHE A 41 5.44 -1.64 -7.76
CA PHE A 41 4.20 -2.15 -7.18
C PHE A 41 4.07 -1.61 -5.77
N VAL A 42 2.92 -1.02 -5.43
CA VAL A 42 2.59 -0.60 -4.07
C VAL A 42 1.53 -1.56 -3.54
N TYR A 43 1.88 -2.32 -2.51
CA TYR A 43 1.05 -3.38 -1.96
C TYR A 43 0.49 -2.99 -0.59
N PHE A 44 -0.82 -3.07 -0.45
CA PHE A 44 -1.56 -2.99 0.81
C PHE A 44 -2.08 -4.39 1.15
N GLY A 45 -1.55 -4.96 2.22
CA GLY A 45 -1.89 -6.31 2.67
C GLY A 45 -3.25 -6.40 3.36
N GLY A 46 -3.61 -7.63 3.71
CA GLY A 46 -4.85 -7.96 4.41
C GLY A 46 -4.67 -8.06 5.92
N ASP A 47 -5.76 -8.47 6.57
CA ASP A 47 -5.70 -8.98 7.95
C ASP A 47 -4.68 -10.12 8.05
N VAL A 48 -4.21 -10.41 9.26
CA VAL A 48 -3.22 -11.43 9.61
C VAL A 48 -1.79 -11.12 9.13
N GLN A 49 -1.62 -10.47 7.98
CA GLN A 49 -0.29 -10.21 7.41
C GLN A 49 0.48 -9.16 8.22
N ASP A 50 1.59 -9.58 8.83
CA ASP A 50 2.54 -8.71 9.52
C ASP A 50 3.98 -9.21 9.30
N GLU A 51 4.93 -8.72 10.09
CA GLU A 51 6.28 -9.24 10.18
C GLU A 51 6.27 -10.69 10.71
N PRO A 52 7.21 -11.54 10.26
CA PRO A 52 7.31 -12.92 10.71
C PRO A 52 7.33 -13.06 12.24
N GLU A 53 8.08 -12.21 12.94
CA GLU A 53 8.23 -12.29 14.40
C GLU A 53 6.92 -11.97 15.14
N ALA A 54 6.09 -11.09 14.60
CA ALA A 54 4.78 -10.76 15.17
C ALA A 54 3.80 -11.90 14.93
N MET A 55 3.79 -12.47 13.72
CA MET A 55 2.93 -13.58 13.35
C MET A 55 3.25 -14.85 14.15
N GLU A 56 4.53 -15.21 14.30
CA GLU A 56 4.97 -16.40 15.04
C GLU A 56 4.58 -16.39 16.52
N LYS A 57 4.54 -15.21 17.14
CA LYS A 57 4.14 -15.03 18.54
C LYS A 57 2.63 -15.17 18.73
N HIS A 58 1.83 -14.97 17.68
CA HIS A 58 0.39 -14.98 17.78
C HIS A 58 -0.15 -16.42 17.74
N ARG A 59 -0.99 -16.78 18.72
CA ARG A 59 -1.53 -18.15 18.89
C ARG A 59 -2.14 -18.71 17.60
N ASP A 60 -2.94 -17.89 16.91
CA ASP A 60 -3.72 -18.31 15.75
C ASP A 60 -3.09 -17.91 14.41
N ASN A 61 -2.22 -16.89 14.38
CA ASN A 61 -1.73 -16.31 13.12
C ASN A 61 -0.40 -16.92 12.67
N LYS A 62 0.36 -17.55 13.58
CA LYS A 62 1.63 -18.25 13.27
C LYS A 62 1.50 -19.32 12.18
N ARG A 63 0.32 -19.92 12.00
CA ARG A 63 0.08 -20.90 10.93
C ARG A 63 0.11 -20.29 9.53
N PHE A 64 0.00 -18.97 9.42
CA PHE A 64 0.03 -18.22 8.17
C PHE A 64 1.35 -17.48 7.95
N SER A 65 2.38 -17.71 8.77
CA SER A 65 3.67 -16.99 8.68
C SER A 65 4.36 -17.09 7.32
N GLU A 66 4.05 -18.09 6.50
CA GLU A 66 4.55 -18.17 5.12
C GLU A 66 3.97 -17.08 4.19
N TRP A 67 2.86 -16.46 4.58
CA TRP A 67 2.17 -15.36 3.89
C TRP A 67 2.41 -14.00 4.56
N ASN A 68 3.51 -13.88 5.30
CA ASN A 68 3.95 -12.61 5.89
C ASN A 68 4.25 -11.55 4.81
N LEU A 69 4.29 -10.28 5.23
CA LEU A 69 4.43 -9.14 4.31
C LEU A 69 5.71 -9.20 3.46
N GLN A 70 6.85 -9.59 4.05
CA GLN A 70 8.12 -9.69 3.35
C GLN A 70 8.10 -10.81 2.29
N ARG A 71 7.52 -11.96 2.62
CA ARG A 71 7.40 -13.10 1.69
C ARG A 71 6.43 -12.81 0.56
N THR A 72 5.32 -12.11 0.84
CA THR A 72 4.40 -11.63 -0.19
C THR A 72 5.09 -10.61 -1.12
N ALA A 73 5.87 -9.67 -0.59
CA ALA A 73 6.63 -8.72 -1.40
C ALA A 73 7.59 -9.44 -2.36
N LYS A 74 8.30 -10.45 -1.85
CA LYS A 74 9.18 -11.31 -2.65
C LYS A 74 8.41 -12.01 -3.78
N LEU A 75 7.31 -12.68 -3.45
CA LEU A 75 6.49 -13.41 -4.43
C LEU A 75 5.95 -12.47 -5.52
N LEU A 76 5.44 -11.30 -5.15
CA LEU A 76 4.96 -10.31 -6.11
C LEU A 76 6.09 -9.81 -7.01
N SER A 77 7.24 -9.49 -6.43
CA SER A 77 8.38 -8.98 -7.18
C SER A 77 8.95 -10.02 -8.15
N GLU A 78 9.15 -11.25 -7.70
CA GLU A 78 9.72 -12.32 -8.52
C GLU A 78 8.82 -12.73 -9.69
N ASN A 79 7.49 -12.76 -9.49
CA ASN A 79 6.56 -13.13 -10.56
C ASN A 79 6.34 -12.00 -11.57
N ASN A 80 6.48 -10.74 -11.16
CA ASN A 80 6.21 -9.59 -12.03
C ASN A 80 7.49 -8.88 -12.53
N HIS A 81 8.67 -9.28 -12.04
CA HIS A 81 9.97 -8.69 -12.36
C HIS A 81 10.05 -7.18 -12.09
N VAL A 82 9.37 -6.72 -11.04
CA VAL A 82 9.32 -5.31 -10.61
C VAL A 82 9.57 -5.21 -9.12
N PRO A 83 10.16 -4.10 -8.63
CA PRO A 83 10.25 -3.85 -7.19
C PRO A 83 8.87 -3.67 -6.55
N VAL A 84 8.78 -3.98 -5.26
CA VAL A 84 7.55 -3.90 -4.47
C VAL A 84 7.78 -3.04 -3.23
N LEU A 85 6.91 -2.07 -3.02
CA LEU A 85 6.76 -1.33 -1.78
C LEU A 85 5.52 -1.86 -1.06
N VAL A 86 5.72 -2.52 0.08
CA VAL A 86 4.63 -2.85 0.99
C VAL A 86 4.40 -1.69 1.94
N ILE A 87 3.17 -1.21 2.01
CA ILE A 87 2.74 -0.25 3.02
C ILE A 87 2.09 -1.06 4.14
N LYS A 88 2.68 -1.01 5.34
CA LYS A 88 2.14 -1.71 6.50
C LYS A 88 0.89 -0.98 7.00
N PRO A 89 -0.09 -1.70 7.58
CA PRO A 89 -1.14 -1.04 8.32
C PRO A 89 -0.54 -0.21 9.46
N SER A 90 -1.15 0.94 9.75
CA SER A 90 -0.72 1.82 10.84
C SER A 90 -0.86 1.14 12.20
N ARG A 91 -1.77 0.17 12.31
CA ARG A 91 -1.97 -0.68 13.48
C ARG A 91 -2.53 -2.05 13.10
N MET A 92 -2.13 -3.07 13.86
CA MET A 92 -2.75 -4.40 13.87
C MET A 92 -3.63 -4.56 15.11
N GLU A 93 -4.95 -4.52 14.93
CA GLU A 93 -5.94 -4.72 15.98
C GLU A 93 -5.93 -6.15 16.47
N LEU A 94 -5.78 -6.34 17.79
CA LEU A 94 -5.68 -7.67 18.39
C LEU A 94 -4.60 -8.56 17.71
N GLY A 95 -3.58 -7.94 17.11
CA GLY A 95 -2.56 -8.64 16.32
C GLY A 95 -3.08 -9.34 15.05
N THR A 96 -4.30 -9.03 14.62
CA THR A 96 -4.99 -9.71 13.51
C THR A 96 -5.58 -8.75 12.50
N PHE A 97 -6.40 -7.78 12.90
CA PHE A 97 -7.12 -6.95 11.92
C PHE A 97 -6.30 -5.72 11.51
N ALA A 98 -6.06 -5.56 10.22
CA ALA A 98 -5.27 -4.46 9.69
C ALA A 98 -6.08 -3.15 9.73
N SER A 99 -5.48 -2.11 10.29
CA SER A 99 -6.02 -0.75 10.26
C SER A 99 -5.14 0.12 9.37
N PHE A 100 -5.72 0.68 8.31
CA PHE A 100 -5.08 1.64 7.42
C PHE A 100 -5.58 3.07 7.71
N SER A 101 -5.61 3.46 8.99
CA SER A 101 -6.16 4.75 9.42
C SER A 101 -5.47 5.97 8.80
N ASN A 102 -4.22 5.80 8.35
CA ASN A 102 -3.49 6.82 7.59
C ASN A 102 -4.11 7.09 6.22
N TYR A 103 -4.87 6.15 5.66
CA TYR A 103 -5.43 6.21 4.31
C TYR A 103 -6.94 6.26 4.28
N VAL A 104 -7.61 5.71 5.29
CA VAL A 104 -9.08 5.71 5.36
C VAL A 104 -9.50 5.89 6.80
N ARG A 105 -10.55 6.68 7.02
CA ARG A 105 -11.14 6.81 8.36
C ARG A 105 -11.63 5.43 8.81
N CYS A 106 -11.33 5.06 10.05
CA CYS A 106 -11.82 3.81 10.63
C CYS A 106 -12.73 4.09 11.82
N ASP A 107 -13.76 3.25 11.99
CA ASP A 107 -14.50 3.18 13.26
C ASP A 107 -13.67 2.51 14.36
N ALA A 108 -14.24 2.40 15.57
CA ALA A 108 -13.57 1.79 16.73
C ALA A 108 -13.21 0.30 16.54
N MET A 109 -13.79 -0.37 15.53
CA MET A 109 -13.51 -1.76 15.19
C MET A 109 -12.60 -1.89 13.96
N GLY A 110 -12.08 -0.77 13.44
CA GLY A 110 -11.20 -0.78 12.28
C GLY A 110 -11.95 -0.91 10.94
N ASN A 111 -13.27 -0.79 10.90
CA ASN A 111 -14.02 -0.79 9.63
C ASN A 111 -13.85 0.55 8.92
N PRO A 112 -13.68 0.55 7.59
CA PRO A 112 -13.54 1.79 6.83
C PRO A 112 -14.85 2.59 6.86
N ILE A 113 -14.72 3.91 6.93
CA ILE A 113 -15.76 4.88 6.64
C ILE A 113 -15.23 5.71 5.48
N HIS A 114 -15.78 5.51 4.27
CA HIS A 114 -15.31 6.25 3.12
C HIS A 114 -15.87 7.67 3.10
N GLU A 115 -14.97 8.61 2.88
CA GLU A 115 -15.29 10.04 2.81
C GLU A 115 -14.78 10.60 1.48
N PRO A 116 -15.35 11.71 0.96
CA PRO A 116 -14.85 12.30 -0.28
C PRO A 116 -13.36 12.67 -0.24
N LEU A 117 -12.83 13.03 0.94
CA LEU A 117 -11.45 13.45 1.11
C LEU A 117 -10.89 13.07 2.49
N HIS A 118 -9.89 12.19 2.52
CA HIS A 118 -9.06 11.85 3.70
C HIS A 118 -7.56 12.16 3.47
N TYR A 119 -7.27 12.85 2.35
CA TYR A 119 -5.92 13.15 1.87
C TYR A 119 -5.06 11.89 1.70
N ALA A 120 -5.65 10.75 1.37
CA ALA A 120 -4.99 9.48 1.12
C ALA A 120 -4.08 9.53 -0.12
N LEU A 121 -4.53 10.16 -1.21
CA LEU A 121 -3.70 10.37 -2.41
C LEU A 121 -2.50 11.26 -2.11
N LEU A 122 -2.72 12.38 -1.41
CA LEU A 122 -1.66 13.30 -1.02
C LEU A 122 -0.68 12.66 -0.02
N HIS A 123 -1.20 11.84 0.90
CA HIS A 123 -0.38 11.05 1.81
C HIS A 123 0.49 10.05 1.03
N LEU A 124 -0.11 9.26 0.12
CA LEU A 124 0.62 8.32 -0.74
C LEU A 124 1.71 9.03 -1.56
N GLN A 125 1.40 10.18 -2.16
CA GLN A 125 2.38 10.97 -2.91
C GLN A 125 3.60 11.29 -2.07
N LYS A 126 3.41 11.75 -0.82
CA LYS A 126 4.51 12.07 0.09
C LYS A 126 5.32 10.83 0.49
N ILE A 127 4.67 9.69 0.68
CA ILE A 127 5.35 8.42 0.96
C ILE A 127 6.23 7.99 -0.24
N ILE A 128 5.69 8.06 -1.45
CA ILE A 128 6.44 7.74 -2.68
C ILE A 128 7.60 8.72 -2.88
N ASP A 129 7.37 10.02 -2.74
CA ASP A 129 8.43 11.04 -2.86
C ASP A 129 9.55 10.82 -1.83
N ALA A 130 9.21 10.49 -0.58
CA ALA A 130 10.19 10.19 0.46
C ALA A 130 10.99 8.93 0.15
N LEU A 131 10.35 7.89 -0.39
CA LEU A 131 11.02 6.68 -0.82
C LEU A 131 11.98 6.96 -1.99
N LEU A 132 11.51 7.61 -3.05
CA LEU A 132 12.31 7.91 -4.24
C LEU A 132 13.53 8.77 -3.87
N LYS A 133 13.34 9.76 -3.00
CA LYS A 133 14.45 10.56 -2.46
C LYS A 133 15.47 9.70 -1.71
N THR A 134 15.01 8.74 -0.91
CA THR A 134 15.89 7.82 -0.16
C THR A 134 16.65 6.87 -1.09
N LEU A 135 16.08 6.55 -2.24
CA LEU A 135 16.66 5.67 -3.25
C LEU A 135 17.45 6.41 -4.35
N ASP A 136 17.51 7.75 -4.30
CA ASP A 136 18.08 8.61 -5.33
C ASP A 136 17.45 8.39 -6.73
N LEU A 137 16.12 8.42 -6.77
CA LEU A 137 15.29 8.22 -7.97
C LEU A 137 14.38 9.44 -8.20
N SER A 138 14.04 9.70 -9.45
CA SER A 138 13.21 10.85 -9.84
C SER A 138 11.71 10.52 -9.90
N GLU A 139 11.34 9.56 -10.76
CA GLU A 139 9.96 9.24 -11.09
C GLU A 139 9.77 7.75 -11.33
N VAL A 140 8.55 7.28 -11.09
CA VAL A 140 8.18 5.87 -11.26
C VAL A 140 6.68 5.75 -11.60
N ASN A 141 6.34 4.78 -12.44
CA ASN A 141 4.97 4.35 -12.66
C ASN A 141 4.53 3.42 -11.54
N LEU A 142 3.28 3.53 -11.11
CA LEU A 142 2.75 2.77 -9.99
C LEU A 142 1.68 1.78 -10.46
N THR A 143 1.75 0.58 -9.90
CA THR A 143 0.61 -0.32 -9.82
C THR A 143 0.24 -0.50 -8.37
N LEU A 144 -0.97 -0.08 -8.01
CA LEU A 144 -1.51 -0.24 -6.68
C LEU A 144 -2.18 -1.61 -6.57
N VAL A 145 -1.88 -2.35 -5.52
CA VAL A 145 -2.43 -3.68 -5.26
C VAL A 145 -2.96 -3.69 -3.83
N GLY A 146 -4.25 -3.94 -3.69
CA GLY A 146 -4.91 -4.12 -2.40
C GLY A 146 -5.36 -5.57 -2.29
N PHE A 147 -5.03 -6.24 -1.19
CA PHE A 147 -5.50 -7.58 -0.88
C PHE A 147 -6.36 -7.57 0.38
N SER A 148 -7.51 -8.24 0.36
CA SER A 148 -8.40 -8.36 1.53
C SER A 148 -8.70 -6.98 2.13
N LYS A 149 -8.24 -6.71 3.36
CA LYS A 149 -8.39 -5.41 4.03
C LYS A 149 -7.71 -4.26 3.29
N GLY A 150 -6.61 -4.49 2.59
CA GLY A 150 -5.90 -3.47 1.80
C GLY A 150 -6.75 -2.85 0.69
N CYS A 151 -7.79 -3.55 0.22
CA CYS A 151 -8.75 -3.01 -0.76
C CYS A 151 -9.48 -1.76 -0.26
N VAL A 152 -9.64 -1.58 1.07
CA VAL A 152 -10.28 -0.38 1.63
C VAL A 152 -9.45 0.87 1.36
N VAL A 153 -8.12 0.75 1.26
CA VAL A 153 -7.26 1.87 0.85
C VAL A 153 -7.56 2.26 -0.60
N LEU A 154 -7.62 1.28 -1.49
CA LEU A 154 -7.90 1.51 -2.91
C LEU A 154 -9.28 2.16 -3.10
N ASN A 155 -10.28 1.71 -2.35
CA ASN A 155 -11.63 2.31 -2.39
C ASN A 155 -11.58 3.80 -2.03
N GLN A 156 -10.88 4.14 -0.95
CA GLN A 156 -10.72 5.53 -0.53
C GLN A 156 -9.97 6.37 -1.58
N LEU A 157 -8.93 5.82 -2.21
CA LEU A 157 -8.21 6.54 -3.28
C LEU A 157 -9.13 6.88 -4.45
N VAL A 158 -10.03 5.98 -4.85
CA VAL A 158 -10.99 6.24 -5.94
C VAL A 158 -12.01 7.33 -5.57
N HIS A 159 -12.47 7.38 -4.32
CA HIS A 159 -13.28 8.50 -3.85
C HIS A 159 -12.53 9.83 -3.96
N GLU A 160 -11.23 9.84 -3.63
CA GLU A 160 -10.43 11.05 -3.74
C GLU A 160 -10.10 11.43 -5.19
N PHE A 161 -9.88 10.45 -6.09
CA PHE A 161 -9.79 10.73 -7.53
C PHE A 161 -11.02 11.51 -8.00
N HIS A 162 -12.22 11.03 -7.65
CA HIS A 162 -13.47 11.71 -7.96
C HIS A 162 -13.56 13.12 -7.38
N PHE A 163 -13.18 13.27 -6.11
CA PHE A 163 -13.16 14.57 -5.45
C PHE A 163 -12.23 15.56 -6.17
N TYR A 164 -10.97 15.19 -6.43
CA TYR A 164 -10.01 16.08 -7.09
C TYR A 164 -10.37 16.38 -8.55
N SER A 165 -11.00 15.45 -9.27
CA SER A 165 -11.53 15.70 -10.62
C SER A 165 -12.71 16.68 -10.63
N THR A 166 -13.44 16.80 -9.52
CA THR A 166 -14.64 17.65 -9.42
C THR A 166 -14.33 19.04 -8.88
N PHE A 167 -13.40 19.14 -7.93
CA PHE A 167 -13.10 20.38 -7.20
C PHE A 167 -11.76 21.03 -7.58
N SER A 168 -11.14 20.62 -8.70
CA SER A 168 -9.98 21.27 -9.35
C SER A 168 -8.74 21.46 -8.47
N GLY A 169 -8.35 20.43 -7.69
CA GLY A 169 -7.09 20.44 -6.93
C GLY A 169 -5.93 19.78 -7.68
N THR A 170 -4.77 20.46 -7.75
CA THR A 170 -3.57 20.02 -8.49
C THR A 170 -2.51 19.35 -7.61
N GLU A 171 -2.65 19.41 -6.28
CA GLU A 171 -1.64 18.91 -5.33
C GLU A 171 -1.36 17.40 -5.48
N THR A 172 -2.29 16.65 -6.07
CA THR A 172 -2.20 15.22 -6.31
C THR A 172 -1.94 14.85 -7.77
N ASP A 173 -1.70 15.82 -8.67
CA ASP A 173 -1.55 15.55 -10.11
C ASP A 173 -0.39 14.61 -10.42
N LYS A 174 0.71 14.75 -9.68
CA LYS A 174 1.87 13.86 -9.82
C LYS A 174 1.50 12.41 -9.51
N ILE A 175 0.90 12.14 -8.34
CA ILE A 175 0.54 10.77 -7.96
C ILE A 175 -0.55 10.19 -8.87
N LYS A 176 -1.56 10.99 -9.24
CA LYS A 176 -2.62 10.57 -10.17
C LYS A 176 -2.02 10.14 -11.51
N THR A 177 -1.05 10.92 -12.03
CA THR A 177 -0.37 10.60 -13.28
C THR A 177 0.56 9.39 -13.16
N SER A 178 1.21 9.18 -12.01
CA SER A 178 2.07 8.02 -11.78
C SER A 178 1.29 6.70 -11.69
N ILE A 179 0.05 6.70 -11.20
CA ILE A 179 -0.77 5.48 -11.07
C ILE A 179 -1.26 5.02 -12.45
N LYS A 180 -0.78 3.85 -12.89
CA LYS A 180 -1.13 3.25 -14.19
C LYS A 180 -2.11 2.09 -14.09
N ARG A 181 -2.24 1.50 -12.90
CA ARG A 181 -3.11 0.35 -12.66
C ARG A 181 -3.47 0.25 -11.19
N ILE A 182 -4.70 -0.16 -10.90
CA ILE A 182 -5.18 -0.50 -9.57
C ILE A 182 -5.74 -1.92 -9.63
N ILE A 183 -5.33 -2.78 -8.70
CA ILE A 183 -5.69 -4.20 -8.64
C ILE A 183 -6.29 -4.49 -7.26
N TRP A 184 -7.56 -4.88 -7.25
CA TRP A 184 -8.23 -5.43 -6.06
C TRP A 184 -8.11 -6.95 -6.08
N LEU A 185 -7.56 -7.53 -5.02
CA LEU A 185 -7.41 -8.97 -4.84
C LEU A 185 -8.25 -9.42 -3.65
N ASP A 186 -9.32 -10.17 -3.91
CA ASP A 186 -10.18 -10.77 -2.87
C ASP A 186 -10.57 -9.79 -1.75
N GLY A 187 -11.19 -8.66 -2.14
CA GLY A 187 -11.53 -7.57 -1.22
C GLY A 187 -12.58 -7.99 -0.19
N GLY A 188 -12.32 -7.66 1.08
CA GLY A 188 -13.21 -8.01 2.18
C GLY A 188 -12.89 -7.28 3.47
N HIS A 189 -13.92 -6.94 4.24
CA HIS A 189 -13.81 -6.46 5.61
C HIS A 189 -15.12 -6.73 6.38
N CYS A 190 -15.07 -6.64 7.71
CA CYS A 190 -16.23 -6.89 8.59
C CYS A 190 -17.31 -5.79 8.54
N GLY A 191 -17.10 -4.71 7.79
CA GLY A 191 -18.06 -3.62 7.63
C GLY A 191 -19.03 -4.01 6.52
N GLY A 192 -20.30 -4.22 6.83
CA GLY A 192 -21.28 -4.78 5.88
C GLY A 192 -21.65 -3.90 4.67
N LYS A 193 -20.86 -2.88 4.32
CA LYS A 193 -21.06 -1.95 3.20
C LYS A 193 -19.71 -1.51 2.64
N GLU A 194 -19.70 -0.99 1.41
CA GLU A 194 -18.53 -0.36 0.78
C GLU A 194 -17.30 -1.26 0.60
N THR A 195 -17.50 -2.58 0.64
CA THR A 195 -16.48 -3.56 0.25
C THR A 195 -16.02 -3.31 -1.19
N TRP A 196 -16.96 -2.91 -2.04
CA TRP A 196 -16.75 -2.49 -3.41
C TRP A 196 -17.33 -1.10 -3.64
N ILE A 197 -16.73 -0.35 -4.54
CA ILE A 197 -17.25 0.93 -4.98
C ILE A 197 -18.43 0.67 -5.92
N THR A 198 -19.63 1.06 -5.50
CA THR A 198 -20.85 0.95 -6.31
C THR A 198 -21.39 2.30 -6.76
N SER A 199 -20.82 3.39 -6.25
CA SER A 199 -21.25 4.76 -6.55
C SER A 199 -20.87 5.16 -7.97
N ARG A 200 -21.86 5.62 -8.74
CA ARG A 200 -21.72 5.97 -10.17
C ARG A 200 -20.63 7.02 -10.42
N GLY A 201 -20.62 8.12 -9.67
CA GLY A 201 -19.68 9.23 -9.87
C GLY A 201 -18.21 8.80 -9.81
N PRO A 202 -17.75 8.17 -8.71
CA PRO A 202 -16.38 7.67 -8.62
C PRO A 202 -16.00 6.66 -9.70
N LEU A 203 -16.91 5.75 -10.08
CA LEU A 203 -16.66 4.79 -11.16
C LEU A 203 -16.53 5.47 -12.53
N GLU A 204 -17.37 6.47 -12.83
CA GLU A 204 -17.28 7.24 -14.07
C GLU A 204 -15.99 8.07 -14.16
N THR A 205 -15.50 8.62 -13.04
CA THR A 205 -14.19 9.28 -13.00
C THR A 205 -13.07 8.27 -13.22
N LEU A 206 -13.11 7.13 -12.53
CA LEU A 206 -12.09 6.09 -12.64
C LEU A 206 -11.98 5.55 -14.08
N ALA A 207 -13.11 5.37 -14.78
CA ALA A 207 -13.13 4.91 -16.16
C ALA A 207 -12.52 5.89 -17.18
N LYS A 208 -12.33 7.16 -16.80
CA LYS A 208 -11.75 8.22 -17.64
C LYS A 208 -10.28 8.52 -17.30
N THR A 209 -9.77 7.93 -16.21
CA THR A 209 -8.40 8.12 -15.70
C THR A 209 -7.49 7.06 -16.29
#